data_AF-A0A221M794-F1
#
_entry.id   AF-A0A221M794-F1
#
_cell.length_a   1.000
_cell.length_b   1.000
_cell.length_c   1.000
_cell.angle_alpha   90.00
_cell.angle_beta   90.00
_cell.angle_gamma   90.00
#
_symmetry.space_group_name_H-M   'P 1'
#
loop_
_entity.id
_entity.type
_entity.pdbx_description
1 polymer ?
#
loop_
_entity_poly.entity_id
_entity_poly.type
_entity_poly.pdbx_seq_one_letter_code
_entity_poly.pdbx_strand_id
1 'polypeptide(L)' 'MGRDEHNHSKGRNRLAQTPKSNLKTDGRDVEFIEEFADNADKEAQERSQAADQRAKKK' A
#
# COMPACT_ATOMS: atom_id res chain seq x y z
N MET A 1 26.45 -12.94 19.34
CA MET A 1 25.21 -13.73 19.19
C MET A 1 24.22 -12.88 18.42
N GLY A 2 24.09 -13.13 17.11
CA GLY A 2 23.19 -12.39 16.22
C GLY A 2 21.75 -12.82 16.48
N ARG A 3 20.91 -11.85 16.87
CA ARG A 3 19.46 -12.04 16.87
C ARG A 3 18.99 -11.83 15.45
N ASP A 4 18.70 -12.93 14.79
CA ASP A 4 17.93 -12.95 13.55
C ASP A 4 16.51 -12.46 13.86
N GLU A 5 16.23 -11.20 13.51
CA GLU A 5 14.94 -10.51 13.65
C GLU A 5 14.01 -10.81 12.45
N HIS A 6 14.34 -11.76 11.58
CA HIS A 6 13.56 -12.04 10.37
C HIS A 6 12.33 -12.93 10.61
N ASN A 7 12.11 -13.38 11.85
CA ASN A 7 10.94 -14.20 12.25
C ASN A 7 9.80 -13.40 12.91
N HIS A 8 9.66 -12.11 12.61
CA HIS A 8 8.45 -11.40 13.00
C HIS A 8 7.27 -11.95 12.19
N SER A 9 6.37 -12.68 12.87
CA SER A 9 5.15 -13.24 12.28
C SER A 9 4.30 -12.14 11.67
N LYS A 10 4.43 -11.93 10.36
CA LYS A 10 3.58 -11.01 9.61
C LYS A 10 2.15 -11.55 9.66
N GLY A 11 1.28 -10.86 10.41
CA GLY A 11 -0.16 -10.94 10.20
C GLY A 11 -1.02 -11.60 11.28
N ARG A 12 -0.50 -12.05 12.42
CA ARG A 12 -1.36 -12.54 13.52
C ARG A 12 -0.86 -12.04 14.87
N ASN A 13 -1.30 -10.85 15.26
CA ASN A 13 -1.10 -10.33 16.60
C ASN A 13 -1.90 -11.20 17.59
N ARG A 14 -1.27 -12.27 18.10
CA ARG A 14 -1.87 -13.26 19.02
C ARG A 14 -2.33 -12.64 20.36
N LEU A 15 -1.90 -11.41 20.65
CA LEU A 15 -2.25 -10.62 21.84
C LEU A 15 -3.13 -9.41 21.50
N ALA A 16 -3.69 -9.33 20.28
CA ALA A 16 -4.61 -8.25 19.95
C ALA A 16 -5.82 -8.29 20.88
N GLN A 17 -5.98 -7.23 21.66
CA GLN A 17 -7.13 -7.04 22.55
C GLN A 17 -8.38 -6.61 21.76
N THR A 18 -8.21 -6.14 20.53
CA THR A 18 -9.31 -5.73 19.65
C THR A 18 -9.84 -6.94 18.86
N PRO A 19 -11.17 -7.12 18.79
CA PRO A 19 -11.76 -8.21 18.03
C PRO A 19 -11.44 -8.07 16.54
N LYS A 20 -11.28 -9.22 15.85
CA LYS A 20 -10.88 -9.30 14.43
C LYS A 20 -11.74 -8.48 13.48
N SER A 21 -13.02 -8.31 13.80
CA SER A 21 -13.96 -7.49 13.03
C SER A 21 -13.58 -6.01 12.98
N ASN A 22 -12.86 -5.51 13.99
CA ASN A 22 -12.50 -4.11 14.15
C ASN A 22 -11.07 -3.82 13.70
N LEU A 23 -10.33 -4.85 13.25
CA LEU A 23 -9.04 -4.66 12.61
C LEU A 23 -9.28 -4.09 11.21
N LYS A 24 -8.87 -2.84 11.02
CA LYS A 24 -8.89 -2.17 9.72
C LYS A 24 -7.99 -2.97 8.77
N THR A 25 -8.55 -3.41 7.66
CA THR A 25 -7.77 -3.95 6.54
C THR A 25 -7.10 -2.78 5.83
N ASP A 26 -5.79 -2.88 5.57
CA ASP A 26 -4.96 -1.77 5.07
C ASP A 26 -5.40 -1.20 3.71
N GLY A 27 -6.22 -1.93 2.95
CA GLY A 27 -6.83 -1.44 1.73
C GLY A 27 -7.82 -2.45 1.15
N ARG A 28 -8.81 -1.95 0.40
CA ARG A 28 -9.55 -2.79 -0.56
C ARG A 28 -8.85 -2.64 -1.90
N ASP A 29 -8.55 -3.76 -2.55
CA ASP A 29 -8.06 -3.73 -3.92
C ASP A 29 -9.25 -3.34 -4.81
N VAL A 30 -9.23 -2.12 -5.34
CA VAL A 30 -10.26 -1.59 -6.24
C VAL A 30 -9.60 -1.33 -7.60
N GLU A 31 -10.25 -1.79 -8.66
CA GLU A 31 -9.77 -1.57 -10.03
C GLU A 31 -9.94 -0.10 -10.42
N PHE A 32 -8.95 0.44 -11.13
CA PHE A 32 -9.01 1.81 -11.66
C PHE A 32 -9.92 1.87 -12.89
N ILE A 33 -10.84 2.84 -12.91
CA ILE A 33 -11.74 3.11 -14.05
C ILE A 33 -11.62 4.59 -14.42
N GLU A 34 -11.21 4.87 -15.65
CA GLU A 34 -10.90 6.23 -16.11
C GLU A 34 -12.13 7.16 -16.13
N GLU A 35 -13.31 6.62 -16.40
CA GLU A 35 -14.56 7.40 -16.45
C GLU A 35 -14.98 7.96 -15.08
N PHE A 36 -14.54 7.33 -13.99
CA PHE A 36 -14.80 7.77 -12.61
C PHE A 36 -13.64 8.55 -12.01
N ALA A 37 -12.52 8.66 -12.72
CA ALA A 37 -11.35 9.37 -12.26
C ALA A 37 -11.62 10.87 -12.19
N ASP A 38 -11.35 11.47 -11.04
CA ASP A 38 -11.42 12.91 -10.88
C ASP A 38 -10.15 13.60 -11.41
N ASN A 39 -10.11 14.93 -11.30
CA ASN A 39 -8.92 15.68 -11.74
C ASN A 39 -7.68 15.34 -10.90
N ALA A 40 -7.84 15.02 -9.62
CA ALA A 40 -6.71 14.68 -8.74
C ALA A 40 -6.12 13.32 -9.13
N ASP A 41 -6.97 12.35 -9.47
CA ASP A 41 -6.55 11.04 -9.96
C ASP A 41 -5.70 11.16 -11.23
N LYS A 42 -6.13 12.01 -12.17
CA LYS A 42 -5.39 12.27 -13.42
C LYS A 42 -4.04 12.93 -13.16
N GLU A 43 -3.99 13.97 -12.33
CA GLU A 43 -2.72 14.61 -11.97
C GLU A 43 -1.77 13.65 -11.24
N ALA A 44 -2.30 12.76 -10.40
CA ALA A 44 -1.50 11.76 -9.71
C ALA A 44 -0.85 10.77 -10.69
N GLN A 45 -1.61 10.31 -11.70
CA GLN A 45 -1.08 9.46 -12.76
C GLN A 45 0.04 10.16 -13.55
N GLU A 46 -0.17 11.41 -13.95
CA GLU A 46 0.84 12.19 -14.68
C GLU A 46 2.13 12.35 -13.85
N ARG A 47 2.00 12.69 -12.55
CA ARG A 47 3.16 12.80 -11.64
C ARG A 47 3.89 11.48 -11.49
N SER A 48 3.16 10.36 -11.39
CA SER A 48 3.76 9.02 -11.30
C SER A 48 4.56 8.70 -12.56
N GLN A 49 3.97 8.91 -13.74
CA GLN A 49 4.65 8.68 -15.02
C GLN A 49 5.93 9.53 -15.15
N ALA A 50 5.88 10.80 -14.73
CA ALA A 50 7.04 11.68 -14.74
C ALA A 50 8.13 11.22 -13.75
N ALA A 51 7.77 10.66 -12.59
CA ALA A 51 8.72 10.05 -11.67
C ALA A 51 9.39 8.81 -12.27
N ASP A 52 8.63 7.92 -12.91
CA ASP A 52 9.15 6.72 -13.54
C ASP A 52 10.12 7.04 -14.67
N GLN A 53 9.81 8.06 -15.49
CA GLN A 53 10.72 8.53 -16.53
C GLN A 53 12.04 9.06 -15.96
N ARG A 54 12.00 9.75 -14.81
CA ARG A 54 13.22 10.20 -14.12
C ARG A 54 14.02 9.02 -13.59
N ALA A 55 13.36 8.04 -12.97
CA ALA A 55 14.02 6.85 -12.45
C ALA A 55 14.69 6.02 -13.55
N LYS A 56 14.05 5.87 -14.72
CA LYS A 56 14.58 5.13 -15.87
C LYS A 56 15.76 5.83 -16.57
N LYS A 57 15.91 7.14 -16.39
CA LYS A 57 17.01 7.93 -16.97
C LYS A 57 18.28 7.93 -16.10
N LYS A 58 18.25 7.27 -14.95
CA LYS A 58 19.38 7.12 -14.03
C LYS A 58 20.05 5.77 -14.22
#